data_AF-A0A842SM28-F1
#
_entry.id   AF-A0A842SM28-F1
#
_cell.length_a   1.000
_cell.length_b   1.000
_cell.length_c   1.000
_cell.angle_alpha   90.00
_cell.angle_beta   90.00
_cell.angle_gamma   90.00
#
_symmetry.space_group_name_H-M   'P 1'
#
loop_
_entity.id
_entity.type
_entity.pdbx_description
1 polymer ?
#
loop_
_entity_poly.entity_id
_entity_poly.type
_entity_poly.pdbx_seq_one_letter_code
_entity_poly.pdbx_strand_id
1 'polypeptide(L)' 'MLDQEFLSEDLIELADKPVHAIKGISEDDADALQKAFNIKTIRDLAENKYVSIARTTVSLAAMVEFLLEMNEE' A
#
# COMPACT_ATOMS: atom_id res chain seq x y z
N MET A 1 13.54 13.49 -0.85
CA MET A 1 14.15 13.09 0.43
C MET A 1 13.74 14.17 1.43
N LEU A 2 13.03 13.82 2.50
CA LEU A 2 12.64 14.77 3.54
C LEU A 2 13.81 14.95 4.50
N ASP A 3 13.96 16.15 5.06
CA ASP A 3 14.96 16.43 6.10
C ASP A 3 14.67 15.61 7.37
N GLN A 4 15.73 15.26 8.10
CA GLN A 4 15.64 14.33 9.24
C GLN A 4 14.70 14.86 10.35
N GLU A 5 14.58 16.18 10.48
CA GLU A 5 13.68 16.85 11.42
C GLU A 5 12.18 16.70 11.08
N PHE A 6 11.86 16.29 9.84
CA PHE A 6 10.49 16.00 9.40
C PHE A 6 10.17 14.50 9.36
N LEU A 7 11.13 13.65 9.78
CA LEU A 7 10.88 12.22 9.99
C LEU A 7 10.30 12.04 11.39
N SER A 8 9.01 11.76 11.49
CA SER A 8 8.45 11.36 12.78
C SER A 8 8.75 9.89 13.06
N GLU A 9 9.42 9.62 14.18
CA GLU A 9 9.66 8.25 14.69
C GLU A 9 8.36 7.46 14.78
N ASP A 10 7.26 8.13 15.17
CA ASP A 10 5.91 7.56 15.21
C ASP A 10 5.45 6.93 13.88
N LEU A 11 5.78 7.53 12.73
CA LEU A 11 5.39 6.98 11.42
C LEU A 11 6.25 5.77 11.03
N ILE A 12 7.52 5.76 11.46
CA ILE A 12 8.41 4.61 11.26
C ILE A 12 7.89 3.43 12.05
N GLU A 13 7.55 3.63 13.33
CA GLU A 13 6.96 2.60 14.18
C GLU A 13 5.59 2.14 13.69
N LEU A 14 4.77 3.06 13.15
CA LEU A 14 3.46 2.74 12.60
C LEU A 14 3.57 1.72 11.46
N ALA A 15 4.57 1.86 10.59
CA ALA A 15 4.77 0.94 9.47
C ALA A 15 5.02 -0.51 9.91
N ASP A 16 5.60 -0.70 11.11
CA ASP A 16 5.90 -2.02 11.65
C ASP A 16 4.76 -2.57 12.54
N LYS A 17 3.66 -1.83 12.71
CA LYS A 17 2.47 -2.33 13.40
C LYS A 17 1.77 -3.42 12.58
N PRO A 18 1.01 -4.32 13.25
CA PRO A 18 0.19 -5.31 12.57
C PRO A 18 -0.79 -4.70 11.56
N VAL A 19 -1.08 -5.42 10.49
CA VAL A 19 -1.95 -4.92 9.41
C VAL A 19 -3.39 -4.60 9.87
N HIS A 20 -3.90 -5.28 10.90
CA HIS A 20 -5.21 -4.97 11.52
C HIS A 20 -5.23 -3.64 12.31
N ALA A 21 -4.09 -2.95 12.46
CA ALA A 21 -4.06 -1.57 12.94
C ALA A 21 -4.64 -0.59 11.90
N ILE A 22 -4.74 -0.99 10.62
CA ILE A 22 -5.44 -0.23 9.59
C ILE A 22 -6.95 -0.38 9.82
N LYS A 23 -7.63 0.75 10.06
CA LYS A 23 -9.08 0.77 10.26
C LYS A 23 -9.80 0.10 9.08
N GLY A 24 -10.61 -0.91 9.38
CA GLY A 24 -11.38 -1.67 8.39
C GLY A 24 -10.81 -3.05 8.08
N ILE A 25 -9.62 -3.39 8.59
CA ILE A 25 -9.06 -4.74 8.53
C ILE A 25 -9.32 -5.42 9.88
N SER A 26 -10.07 -6.52 9.89
CA SER A 26 -10.30 -7.31 11.10
C SER A 26 -9.08 -8.19 11.43
N GLU A 27 -9.03 -8.76 12.63
CA GLU A 27 -8.00 -9.75 13.00
C GLU A 27 -8.07 -10.99 12.11
N ASP A 28 -9.29 -11.47 11.79
CA ASP A 28 -9.49 -12.63 10.91
C ASP A 28 -8.96 -12.37 9.48
N ASP A 29 -9.15 -11.15 8.96
CA ASP A 29 -8.62 -10.74 7.66
C ASP A 29 -7.08 -10.65 7.67
N ALA A 30 -6.51 -10.12 8.76
CA ALA A 30 -5.06 -10.09 8.95
C ALA A 30 -4.47 -11.50 9.00
N ASP A 31 -5.17 -12.43 9.66
CA ASP A 31 -4.84 -13.84 9.71
C ASP A 31 -4.85 -14.49 8.32
N ALA A 32 -5.85 -14.15 7.49
CA ALA A 32 -5.94 -14.61 6.11
C ALA A 32 -4.78 -14.06 5.25
N LEU A 33 -4.45 -12.77 5.39
CA LEU A 33 -3.31 -12.14 4.72
C LEU A 33 -1.98 -12.81 5.09
N GLN A 34 -1.79 -13.13 6.38
CA GLN A 34 -0.61 -13.83 6.84
C GLN A 34 -0.53 -15.24 6.24
N LYS A 35 -1.62 -16.01 6.24
CA LYS A 35 -1.65 -17.38 5.71
C LYS A 35 -1.41 -17.42 4.21
N ALA A 36 -1.99 -16.49 3.46
CA ALA A 36 -1.92 -16.48 2.00
C ALA A 36 -0.61 -15.88 1.46
N PHE A 37 -0.12 -14.79 2.09
CA PHE A 37 0.95 -13.98 1.54
C PHE A 37 2.09 -13.67 2.52
N ASN A 38 2.05 -14.24 3.73
CA ASN A 38 2.99 -13.94 4.82
C ASN A 38 3.07 -12.44 5.16
N ILE A 39 1.95 -11.72 5.03
CA ILE A 39 1.83 -10.31 5.39
C ILE A 39 1.44 -10.21 6.87
N LYS A 40 2.24 -9.52 7.69
CA LYS A 40 1.97 -9.35 9.12
C LYS A 40 1.81 -7.87 9.47
N THR A 41 2.67 -7.04 8.91
CA THR A 41 2.75 -5.61 9.20
C THR A 41 2.19 -4.74 8.07
N ILE A 42 1.98 -3.46 8.35
CA ILE A 42 1.62 -2.46 7.34
C ILE A 42 2.71 -2.41 6.25
N ARG A 43 3.99 -2.50 6.65
CA ARG A 43 5.14 -2.56 5.73
C ARG A 43 5.08 -3.78 4.82
N ASP A 44 4.83 -4.96 5.37
CA ASP A 44 4.74 -6.19 4.57
C ASP A 44 3.63 -6.09 3.50
N LEU A 45 2.49 -5.47 3.85
CA LEU A 45 1.40 -5.25 2.92
C LEU A 45 1.82 -4.31 1.79
N ALA A 46 2.48 -3.20 2.13
CA ALA A 46 2.92 -2.19 1.18
C ALA A 46 4.04 -2.68 0.24
N GLU A 47 4.94 -3.53 0.75
CA GLU A 47 6.07 -4.09 0.00
C GLU A 47 5.72 -5.42 -0.70
N ASN A 48 4.49 -5.91 -0.54
CA ASN A 48 4.06 -7.13 -1.20
C ASN A 48 4.08 -7.00 -2.73
N LYS A 49 4.75 -7.95 -3.40
CA LYS A 49 4.91 -7.93 -4.87
C LYS A 49 3.59 -7.90 -5.64
N TYR A 50 2.53 -8.56 -5.15
CA TYR A 50 1.24 -8.61 -5.84
C TYR A 50 0.49 -7.28 -5.69
N VAL A 51 0.55 -6.68 -4.49
CA VAL A 51 0.00 -5.34 -4.24
C VAL A 51 0.72 -4.29 -5.10
N SER A 52 2.05 -4.38 -5.21
CA SER A 52 2.85 -3.50 -6.06
C SER A 52 2.47 -3.60 -7.54
N ILE A 53 2.34 -4.83 -8.07
CA ILE A 53 1.86 -5.06 -9.44
C ILE A 53 0.47 -4.46 -9.64
N ALA A 54 -0.48 -4.75 -8.74
CA ALA A 54 -1.85 -4.25 -8.84
C ALA A 54 -1.91 -2.70 -8.85
N ARG A 55 -1.20 -2.05 -7.92
CA ARG A 55 -1.12 -0.58 -7.84
C ARG A 55 -0.52 0.03 -9.11
N THR A 56 0.55 -0.57 -9.63
CA THR A 56 1.20 -0.11 -10.85
C THR A 56 0.28 -0.23 -12.05
N THR A 57 -0.40 -1.36 -12.20
CA THR A 57 -1.38 -1.59 -13.27
C THR A 57 -2.49 -0.55 -13.26
N VAL A 58 -3.10 -0.29 -12.10
CA VAL A 58 -4.17 0.72 -11.97
C VAL A 58 -3.65 2.13 -12.27
N SER A 59 -2.44 2.45 -11.82
CA SER A 59 -1.83 3.76 -12.06
C SER A 59 -1.56 3.98 -13.55
N LEU A 60 -1.05 2.96 -14.25
CA LEU A 60 -0.83 3.01 -15.70
C LEU A 60 -2.15 3.09 -16.47
N ALA A 61 -3.18 2.35 -16.07
CA ALA A 61 -4.50 2.43 -16.68
C ALA A 61 -5.07 3.87 -16.59
N ALA A 62 -5.00 4.49 -15.40
CA ALA A 62 -5.46 5.87 -15.21
C ALA A 62 -4.68 6.88 -16.08
N MET A 63 -3.37 6.67 -16.26
CA MET A 63 -2.57 7.49 -17.18
C MET A 63 -3.01 7.34 -18.64
N VAL A 64 -3.30 6.11 -19.06
CA VAL A 64 -3.77 5.83 -20.42
C VAL A 64 -5.15 6.45 -20.65
N GLU A 65 -6.07 6.30 -19.70
CA GLU A 65 -7.41 6.92 -19.76
C GLU A 65 -7.31 8.44 -19.93
N PHE A 66 -6.50 9.10 -19.09
CA PHE A 66 -6.26 10.54 -19.20
C PHE A 66 -5.70 10.96 -20.56
N LEU A 67 -4.75 10.19 -21.11
CA LEU A 67 -4.19 10.49 -22.44
C LEU A 67 -5.22 10.31 -23.56
N LEU A 68 -6.13 9.34 -23.45
CA LEU A 68 -7.19 9.14 -24.43
C LEU A 68 -8.17 10.31 -24.40
N GLU A 69 -8.58 10.76 -23.20
CA GLU A 69 -9.45 11.92 -23.02
C GLU A 69 -8.84 13.20 -23.66
N MET A 70 -7.53 13.42 -23.50
CA MET A 70 -6.84 14.56 -24.11
C MET A 70 -6.75 14.52 -25.65
N ASN A 71 -6.91 13.35 -26.27
CA ASN A 71 -6.85 13.20 -27.73
C ASN A 71 -8.22 13.33 -28.41
N GLU A 72 -9.29 13.45 -27.63
CA GLU A 72 -10.66 13.65 -28.13
C GLU A 72 -11.06 15.13 -28.21
N GLU A 73 -10.19 16.06 -27.79
CA GLU A 73 -10.28 17.52 -28.01
C GLU A 73 -9.50 17.99 -29.24
#